data_AF-A0A1H8LB73-F1
#
_entry.id   AF-A0A1H8LB73-F1
#
_cell.length_a   1.000
_cell.length_b   1.000
_cell.length_c   1.000
_cell.angle_alpha   90.00
_cell.angle_beta   90.00
_cell.angle_gamma   90.00
#
_symmetry.space_group_name_H-M   'P 1'
#
loop_
_entity.id
_entity.type
_entity.pdbx_description
1 polymer ?
#
loop_
_entity_poly.entity_id
_entity_poly.type
_entity_poly.pdbx_seq_one_letter_code
_entity_poly.pdbx_strand_id
1 'polypeptide(L)'
;MRGRIPMVAYMVAAFLSAVTSVATIIQPQWFELLFDEAPDDGDGSLETIVAVVVAALACVAFSILARREWVGGRLARRTAPETRA
;
A
#
# COMPACT_ATOMS: atom_id res chain seq x y z
N MET A 1 19.74 -2.35 15.98
CA MET A 1 19.38 -3.36 14.95
C MET A 1 18.24 -2.80 14.12
N ARG A 2 18.51 -2.28 12.91
CA ARG A 2 17.46 -1.79 12.01
C ARG A 2 16.88 -3.02 11.30
N GLY A 3 15.77 -3.56 11.81
CA GLY A 3 15.08 -4.67 11.17
C GLY A 3 14.72 -4.28 9.74
N ARG A 4 15.39 -4.90 8.75
CA ARG A 4 15.02 -4.72 7.35
C ARG A 4 13.67 -5.38 7.15
N ILE A 5 12.63 -4.56 6.97
CA ILE A 5 11.30 -5.04 6.60
C ILE A 5 11.45 -5.81 5.27
N PRO A 6 10.99 -7.07 5.17
CA PRO A 6 11.15 -7.87 3.97
C PRO A 6 10.33 -7.27 2.82
N MET A 7 10.85 -7.33 1.58
CA MET A 7 10.15 -6.83 0.38
C MET A 7 8.72 -7.37 0.26
N VAL A 8 8.50 -8.61 0.68
CA VAL A 8 7.18 -9.27 0.72
C VAL A 8 6.18 -8.46 1.55
N ALA A 9 6.59 -7.91 2.70
CA ALA A 9 5.70 -7.12 3.54
C ALA A 9 5.23 -5.83 2.84
N TYR A 10 6.11 -5.18 2.06
CA TYR A 10 5.71 -4.02 1.25
C TYR A 10 4.77 -4.41 0.11
N MET A 11 4.97 -5.57 -0.52
CA MET A 11 4.07 -6.07 -1.56
C MET A 11 2.68 -6.41 -1.01
N VAL A 12 2.63 -7.07 0.16
CA VAL A 12 1.38 -7.37 0.87
C VAL A 12 0.66 -6.07 1.24
N ALA A 13 1.37 -5.08 1.79
CA ALA A 13 0.77 -3.79 2.14
C ALA A 13 0.23 -3.03 0.92
N ALA A 14 0.96 -3.05 -0.21
CA ALA A 14 0.50 -2.46 -1.46
C ALA A 14 -0.75 -3.16 -2.00
N PHE A 15 -0.77 -4.50 -1.97
CA PHE A 15 -1.92 -5.29 -2.41
C PHE A 15 -3.16 -5.04 -1.55
N LEU A 16 -3.02 -5.09 -0.22
CA LEU A 16 -4.11 -4.79 0.70
C LEU A 16 -4.65 -3.37 0.49
N SER A 17 -3.77 -2.38 0.32
CA SER A 17 -4.18 -1.00 0.01
C SER A 17 -4.98 -0.93 -1.31
N ALA A 18 -4.51 -1.60 -2.36
CA ALA A 18 -5.23 -1.62 -3.64
C ALA A 18 -6.61 -2.30 -3.52
N VAL A 19 -6.69 -3.43 -2.83
CA VAL A 19 -7.96 -4.15 -2.59
C VAL A 19 -8.92 -3.29 -1.79
N THR A 20 -8.46 -2.65 -0.72
CA THR A 20 -9.29 -1.73 0.08
C THR A 20 -9.80 -0.57 -0.77
N SER A 21 -8.97 0.02 -1.63
CA SER A 21 -9.40 1.08 -2.56
C SER A 21 -10.55 0.63 -3.47
N VAL A 22 -10.40 -0.54 -4.08
CA VAL A 22 -11.43 -1.11 -4.97
C VAL A 22 -12.71 -1.43 -4.19
N ALA A 23 -12.58 -2.00 -3.00
CA ALA A 23 -13.72 -2.29 -2.14
C ALA A 23 -14.48 -1.01 -1.75
N THR A 24 -13.77 0.07 -1.40
CA THR A 24 -14.40 1.36 -1.09
C THR A 24 -15.10 1.97 -2.31
N ILE A 25 -14.57 1.79 -3.53
CA ILE A 25 -15.25 2.26 -4.76
C ILE A 25 -16.55 1.49 -5.01
N ILE A 26 -16.57 0.18 -4.76
CA ILE A 26 -17.75 -0.67 -5.00
C ILE A 26 -18.82 -0.47 -3.92
N GLN A 27 -18.39 -0.22 -2.69
CA GLN A 27 -19.27 0.02 -1.53
C GLN A 27 -18.81 1.30 -0.81
N PRO A 28 -19.25 2.48 -1.28
CA PRO A 28 -18.84 3.76 -0.70
C PRO A 28 -19.33 3.93 0.75
N GLN A 29 -20.52 3.42 1.07
CA GLN A 29 -21.19 3.50 2.38
C GLN A 29 -20.80 2.38 3.37
N TRP A 30 -19.60 1.81 3.22
CA TRP A 30 -19.15 0.73 4.10
C TRP A 30 -19.03 1.16 5.56
N PHE A 31 -18.82 2.46 5.82
CA PHE A 31 -18.76 3.02 7.17
C PHE A 31 -20.14 3.00 7.83
N GLU A 32 -21.18 3.47 7.14
CA GLU A 32 -22.57 3.36 7.59
C GLU A 32 -22.98 1.90 7.84
N LEU A 33 -22.57 0.98 6.96
CA LEU A 33 -22.89 -0.43 7.11
C LEU A 33 -22.23 -1.08 8.34
N LEU A 34 -21.10 -0.54 8.81
CA LEU A 34 -20.31 -1.12 9.90
C LEU A 34 -20.53 -0.43 11.24
N PHE A 35 -20.85 0.87 11.22
CA PHE A 35 -20.97 1.71 12.42
C PHE A 35 -22.37 2.29 12.61
N ASP A 36 -23.30 2.09 11.68
CA ASP A 36 -24.69 2.58 11.71
C ASP A 36 -24.78 4.11 11.90
N GLU A 37 -23.73 4.82 11.46
CA GLU A 37 -23.54 6.26 11.66
C GLU A 37 -23.10 6.90 10.34
N ALA A 38 -23.81 7.97 9.95
CA ALA A 38 -23.69 8.63 8.65
C ALA A 38 -23.04 10.02 8.80
N PRO A 39 -21.70 10.15 8.72
CA PRO A 39 -21.03 11.44 8.90
C PRO A 39 -21.21 12.41 7.72
N ASP A 40 -21.67 11.94 6.56
CA ASP A 40 -21.89 12.75 5.35
C ASP A 40 -23.35 12.82 4.85
N ASP A 41 -24.31 12.49 5.72
CA ASP A 41 -25.76 12.50 5.42
C ASP A 41 -26.23 11.36 4.48
N GLY A 42 -25.45 10.30 4.29
CA GLY A 42 -25.86 9.12 3.50
C GLY A 42 -25.32 9.04 2.07
N ASP A 43 -24.49 10.00 1.64
CA ASP A 43 -24.01 10.11 0.25
C ASP A 43 -22.74 9.25 0.01
N GLY A 44 -21.95 9.01 1.05
CA GLY A 44 -20.70 8.22 1.01
C GLY A 44 -19.59 8.87 0.17
N SER A 45 -19.72 10.13 -0.26
CA SER A 45 -18.78 10.79 -1.18
C SER A 45 -17.49 11.22 -0.47
N LEU A 46 -17.58 11.67 0.78
CA LEU A 46 -16.40 12.08 1.57
C LEU A 46 -15.53 10.86 1.92
N GLU A 47 -16.17 9.79 2.34
CA GLU A 47 -15.52 8.53 2.74
C GLU A 47 -14.84 7.87 1.54
N THR A 48 -15.48 7.92 0.37
CA THR A 48 -14.93 7.42 -0.88
C THR A 48 -13.69 8.21 -1.31
N ILE A 49 -13.75 9.55 -1.30
CA ILE A 49 -12.63 10.39 -1.72
C ILE A 49 -11.42 10.15 -0.80
N VAL A 50 -11.63 10.16 0.52
CA VAL A 50 -10.55 9.98 1.49
C VAL A 50 -9.94 8.58 1.37
N ALA A 51 -10.76 7.52 1.32
CA ALA A 51 -10.27 6.15 1.23
C ALA A 51 -9.51 5.89 -0.08
N VAL A 52 -10.05 6.34 -1.22
CA VAL A 52 -9.39 6.19 -2.53
C VAL A 52 -8.06 6.95 -2.55
N VAL A 53 -8.02 8.18 -2.07
CA VAL A 53 -6.80 8.99 -2.04
C VAL A 53 -5.74 8.37 -1.12
N VAL A 54 -6.12 7.97 0.11
CA VAL A 54 -5.19 7.34 1.05
C VAL A 54 -4.67 6.01 0.51
N ALA A 55 -5.54 5.18 -0.04
CA ALA A 55 -5.16 3.89 -0.59
C ALA A 55 -4.28 4.02 -1.85
N ALA A 56 -4.56 5.00 -2.72
CA ALA A 56 -3.72 5.32 -3.87
C ALA A 56 -2.32 5.79 -3.44
N LEU A 57 -2.24 6.71 -2.47
CA LEU A 57 -0.97 7.20 -1.94
C LEU A 57 -0.17 6.08 -1.24
N ALA A 58 -0.84 5.23 -0.47
CA ALA A 58 -0.22 4.06 0.16
C ALA A 58 0.32 3.07 -0.88
N CYS A 59 -0.46 2.76 -1.91
CA CYS A 59 -0.04 1.89 -3.01
C CYS A 59 1.21 2.42 -3.72
N VAL A 60 1.24 3.72 -4.03
CA VAL A 60 2.40 4.38 -4.63
C VAL A 60 3.61 4.34 -3.69
N ALA A 61 3.44 4.69 -2.42
CA ALA A 61 4.52 4.71 -1.44
C ALA A 61 5.15 3.31 -1.26
N PHE A 62 4.32 2.27 -1.11
CA PHE A 62 4.81 0.89 -0.97
C PHE A 62 5.45 0.36 -2.25
N SER A 63 4.93 0.74 -3.43
CA SER A 63 5.56 0.40 -4.72
C SER A 63 6.94 1.03 -4.86
N ILE A 64 7.12 2.28 -4.43
CA ILE A 64 8.42 2.97 -4.42
C ILE A 64 9.38 2.29 -3.46
N LEU A 65 8.95 1.97 -2.24
CA LEU A 65 9.77 1.28 -1.24
C LEU A 65 10.23 -0.10 -1.72
N ALA A 66 9.32 -0.90 -2.29
CA ALA A 66 9.63 -2.20 -2.88
C ALA A 66 10.64 -2.07 -4.03
N ARG A 67 10.47 -1.06 -4.91
CA ARG A 67 11.42 -0.79 -6.00
C ARG A 67 12.80 -0.39 -5.49
N ARG A 68 12.88 0.42 -4.43
CA ARG A 68 14.15 0.84 -3.81
C ARG A 68 14.89 -0.36 -3.21
N GLU A 69 14.19 -1.25 -2.51
CA GLU A 69 14.81 -2.46 -1.94
C GLU A 69 15.30 -3.41 -3.05
N TRP A 70 14.50 -3.60 -4.11
CA TRP A 70 14.87 -4.47 -5.24
C TRP A 70 16.06 -3.93 -6.05
N VAL A 71 16.09 -2.63 -6.33
CA VAL A 71 17.21 -1.99 -7.04
C VAL A 71 18.45 -1.94 -6.15
N GLY A 72 18.32 -1.59 -4.87
CA GLY A 72 19.41 -1.58 -3.91
C GLY A 72 20.04 -2.96 -3.72
N GLY A 73 19.22 -4.01 -3.59
CA GLY A 73 19.69 -5.40 -3.50
C GLY A 73 20.36 -5.90 -4.79
N ARG A 74 19.93 -5.44 -5.97
CA ARG A 74 20.62 -5.74 -7.25
C ARG A 74 21.96 -5.05 -7.37
N LEU A 75 22.07 -3.78 -6.98
CA LEU A 75 23.33 -3.03 -7.01
C LEU A 75 24.36 -3.64 -6.07
N ALA A 76 23.95 -3.98 -4.84
CA ALA A 76 24.82 -4.64 -3.86
C ALA A 76 25.37 -5.99 -4.35
N ARG A 77 24.56 -6.77 -5.10
CA ARG A 77 25.02 -8.03 -5.72
C ARG A 77 25.98 -7.81 -6.90
N ARG A 78 25.84 -6.73 -7.66
CA ARG A 78 26.73 -6.43 -8.80
C ARG A 78 28.10 -5.94 -8.37
N THR A 79 28.19 -5.23 -7.25
CA THR A 79 29.47 -4.71 -6.72
C THR A 79 30.14 -5.69 -5.76
N ALA A 80 29.51 -6.84 -5.47
CA ALA A 80 30.17 -7.90 -4.72
C ALA A 80 31.35 -8.39 -5.55
N PRO A 81 32.60 -8.24 -5.08
CA PRO A 81 33.77 -8.69 -5.81
C PRO A 81 33.61 -10.19 -6.02
N GLU A 82 33.67 -10.58 -7.29
CA GLU A 82 33.76 -11.97 -7.73
C GLU A 82 34.97 -12.57 -6.98
N THR A 83 34.69 -13.24 -5.86
CA THR A 83 35.70 -13.95 -5.10
C THR A 83 35.96 -15.19 -5.92
N ARG A 84 36.79 -14.99 -6.95
CA ARG A 84 37.33 -16.02 -7.82
C ARG A 84 37.97 -17.08 -6.93
N ALA A 85 37.45 -18.29 -7.01
CA ALA A 85 38.14 -19.52 -6.66
C ALA A 85 38.29 -20.33 -7.95
#